data_AF-A0A9X4LLM3-F1
#
_entry.id   AF-A0A9X4LLM3-F1
#
_cell.length_a   1.000
_cell.length_b   1.000
_cell.length_c   1.000
_cell.angle_alpha   90.00
_cell.angle_beta   90.00
_cell.angle_gamma   90.00
#
_symmetry.space_group_name_H-M   'P 1'
#
loop_
_entity.id
_entity.type
_entity.pdbx_description
1 polymer ?
#
loop_
_entity_poly.entity_id
_entity_poly.type
_entity_poly.pdbx_seq_one_letter_code
_entity_poly.pdbx_strand_id
1 'polypeptide(L)'
;MVTSIDWKDKGFAAAPEVKTAPVAGLVMYRAWGSHSSEWGSGFFSLEKPTSVLDAELRFNIADWGNGVHFVSTFRLKAGHAYFVGPVAHGAQDLSRPGTQVFVHAPLEIKVALERSREVLRHDVTVVQRAGRA
;
A
#
# COMPACT_ATOMS: atom_id res chain seq x y z
N MET A 1 17.81 10.70 -24.02
CA MET A 1 17.22 11.62 -23.03
C MET A 1 16.55 10.77 -21.97
N VAL A 2 17.04 10.80 -20.73
CA VAL A 2 16.36 10.14 -19.60
C VAL A 2 15.25 11.09 -19.18
N THR A 3 14.00 10.73 -19.48
CA THR A 3 12.83 11.43 -18.94
C THR A 3 12.91 11.38 -17.41
N SER A 4 12.83 12.54 -16.75
CA SER A 4 12.76 12.55 -15.29
C SER A 4 11.54 11.74 -14.87
N ILE A 5 11.74 10.71 -14.05
CA ILE A 5 10.63 9.91 -13.52
C ILE A 5 9.77 10.85 -12.68
N ASP A 6 8.50 11.05 -13.08
CA ASP A 6 7.54 11.68 -12.19
C ASP A 6 7.16 10.68 -11.11
N TRP A 7 7.64 10.94 -9.90
CA TRP A 7 7.40 10.09 -8.74
C TRP A 7 5.95 10.17 -8.26
N LYS A 8 5.24 11.27 -8.54
CA LYS A 8 3.80 11.39 -8.22
C LYS A 8 2.96 10.44 -9.05
N ASP A 9 3.29 10.27 -10.33
CA ASP A 9 2.65 9.26 -11.20
C ASP A 9 2.91 7.81 -10.72
N LYS A 10 3.93 7.61 -9.89
CA LYS A 10 4.24 6.34 -9.22
C LYS A 10 3.66 6.25 -7.80
N GLY A 11 2.85 7.22 -7.39
CA GLY A 11 2.19 7.26 -6.07
C GLY A 11 3.09 7.73 -4.92
N PHE A 12 4.26 8.33 -5.20
CA PHE A 12 5.13 8.92 -4.18
C PHE A 12 4.99 10.45 -4.14
N ALA A 13 4.85 11.03 -2.95
CA ALA A 13 4.73 12.48 -2.81
C ALA A 13 6.04 13.23 -3.15
N ALA A 14 7.18 12.55 -3.04
CA ALA A 14 8.51 13.06 -3.32
C ALA A 14 9.40 11.92 -3.87
N ALA A 15 10.63 12.24 -4.30
CA ALA A 15 11.58 11.22 -4.71
C ALA A 15 11.82 10.20 -3.58
N PRO A 16 11.60 8.89 -3.81
CA PRO A 16 11.75 7.89 -2.79
C PRO A 16 13.23 7.58 -2.51
N GLU A 17 13.50 7.11 -1.31
CA GLU A 17 14.80 6.56 -0.94
C GLU A 17 14.95 5.15 -1.52
N VAL A 18 16.15 4.80 -1.97
CA VAL A 18 16.50 3.43 -2.35
C VAL A 18 17.12 2.74 -1.15
N LYS A 19 16.56 1.59 -0.76
CA LYS A 19 17.06 0.75 0.34
C LYS A 19 17.22 -0.68 -0.14
N THR A 20 17.96 -1.46 0.65
CA THR A 20 18.19 -2.89 0.39
C THR A 20 17.57 -3.70 1.51
N ALA A 21 16.87 -4.79 1.15
CA ALA A 21 16.27 -5.68 2.14
C ALA A 21 17.36 -6.29 3.05
N PRO A 22 17.16 -6.29 4.38
CA PRO A 22 18.12 -6.84 5.32
C PRO A 22 18.23 -8.37 5.17
N VAL A 23 19.21 -8.98 5.85
CA VAL A 23 19.49 -10.43 5.77
C VAL A 23 18.27 -11.29 6.11
N ALA A 24 17.43 -10.85 7.04
CA ALA A 24 16.19 -11.56 7.40
C ALA A 24 15.06 -11.39 6.36
N GLY A 25 15.28 -10.64 5.29
CA GLY A 25 14.25 -10.14 4.39
C GLY A 25 13.45 -9.00 5.02
N LEU A 26 12.54 -8.42 4.23
CA LEU A 26 11.69 -7.31 4.66
C LEU A 26 10.23 -7.73 4.59
N VAL A 27 9.54 -7.71 5.72
CA VAL A 27 8.10 -7.94 5.78
C VAL A 27 7.39 -6.71 5.22
N MET A 28 6.44 -6.96 4.32
CA MET A 28 5.67 -5.94 3.65
C MET A 28 4.21 -6.37 3.54
N TYR A 29 3.32 -5.41 3.48
CA TYR A 29 1.88 -5.62 3.44
C TYR A 29 1.30 -5.04 2.16
N ARG A 30 0.31 -5.71 1.60
CA ARG A 30 -0.45 -5.15 0.49
C ARG A 30 -1.94 -5.26 0.77
N ALA A 31 -2.61 -4.13 0.72
CA ALA A 31 -4.07 -4.05 0.72
C ALA A 31 -4.61 -4.36 -0.67
N TRP A 32 -5.70 -5.12 -0.72
CA TRP A 32 -6.30 -5.62 -1.95
C TRP A 32 -7.72 -5.11 -2.10
N GLY A 33 -8.01 -4.59 -3.29
CA GLY A 33 -9.38 -4.32 -3.75
C GLY A 33 -9.87 -5.33 -4.78
N SER A 34 -11.19 -5.31 -5.00
CA SER A 34 -11.97 -6.33 -5.72
C SER A 34 -11.32 -6.94 -6.97
N HIS A 35 -10.69 -6.14 -7.83
CA HIS A 35 -10.15 -6.57 -9.13
C HIS A 35 -8.61 -6.69 -9.21
N SER A 36 -7.90 -6.69 -8.09
CA SER A 36 -6.43 -6.74 -8.10
C SER A 36 -5.87 -8.17 -8.28
N SER A 37 -4.92 -8.36 -9.20
CA SER A 37 -4.22 -9.65 -9.43
C SER A 37 -3.13 -9.92 -8.39
N GLU A 38 -2.95 -11.18 -7.97
CA GLU A 38 -2.13 -11.61 -6.80
C GLU A 38 -0.71 -11.00 -6.66
N TRP A 39 -0.09 -10.56 -7.75
CA TRP A 39 1.22 -9.90 -7.75
C TRP A 39 1.17 -8.39 -8.05
N GLY A 40 0.12 -7.92 -8.71
CA GLY A 40 -0.07 -6.56 -9.25
C GLY A 40 1.20 -5.79 -9.59
N SER A 41 1.25 -4.51 -9.22
CA SER A 41 2.29 -3.58 -9.72
C SER A 41 3.47 -3.37 -8.76
N GLY A 42 3.68 -4.25 -7.77
CA GLY A 42 4.85 -4.19 -6.88
C GLY A 42 4.81 -3.11 -5.80
N PHE A 43 3.64 -2.61 -5.44
CA PHE A 43 3.45 -1.64 -4.36
C PHE A 43 3.01 -2.32 -3.05
N PHE A 44 3.63 -1.91 -1.96
CA PHE A 44 3.45 -2.47 -0.62
C PHE A 44 3.55 -1.37 0.44
N SER A 45 3.36 -1.75 1.71
CA SER A 45 3.64 -0.93 2.89
C SER A 45 4.47 -1.67 3.91
N LEU A 46 5.19 -0.93 4.76
CA LEU A 46 5.90 -1.46 5.92
C LEU A 46 5.01 -1.60 7.14
N GLU A 47 3.83 -0.97 7.14
CA GLU A 47 2.88 -1.01 8.24
C GLU A 47 1.64 -1.78 7.80
N LYS A 48 1.21 -2.74 8.63
CA LYS A 48 -0.03 -3.48 8.40
C LYS A 48 -1.20 -2.57 8.77
N PRO A 49 -2.14 -2.28 7.86
CA PRO A 49 -3.32 -1.53 8.25
C PRO A 49 -4.16 -2.39 9.19
N THR A 50 -4.78 -1.73 10.15
CA THR A 50 -5.57 -2.38 11.22
C THR A 50 -7.05 -2.48 10.90
N SER A 51 -7.53 -1.68 9.94
CA SER A 51 -8.92 -1.66 9.48
C SER A 51 -9.02 -1.20 8.03
N VAL A 52 -10.23 -1.31 7.45
CA VAL A 52 -10.53 -0.81 6.10
C VAL A 52 -10.30 0.70 6.01
N LEU A 53 -10.80 1.46 6.98
CA LEU A 53 -10.63 2.92 7.01
C LEU A 53 -9.14 3.32 7.12
N ASP A 54 -8.38 2.62 7.96
CA ASP A 54 -6.94 2.83 8.10
C ASP A 54 -6.19 2.56 6.79
N ALA A 55 -6.58 1.50 6.06
CA ALA A 55 -6.01 1.20 4.75
C ALA A 55 -6.37 2.27 3.69
N GLU A 56 -7.63 2.72 3.66
CA GLU A 56 -8.11 3.73 2.72
C GLU A 56 -7.41 5.07 2.91
N LEU A 57 -7.32 5.54 4.17
CA LEU A 57 -6.67 6.80 4.51
C LEU A 57 -5.15 6.76 4.29
N ARG A 58 -4.47 5.64 4.55
CA ARG A 58 -3.00 5.60 4.47
C ARG A 58 -2.44 5.37 3.08
N PHE A 59 -3.19 4.67 2.23
CA PHE A 59 -2.70 4.21 0.92
C PHE A 59 -3.45 4.85 -0.25
N ASN A 60 -4.21 5.90 0.05
CA ASN A 60 -4.98 6.66 -0.90
C ASN A 60 -5.88 5.79 -1.83
N ILE A 61 -6.41 4.71 -1.27
CA ILE A 61 -7.08 3.66 -2.06
C ILE A 61 -8.42 4.16 -2.61
N ALA A 62 -9.09 5.03 -1.85
CA ALA A 62 -10.34 5.67 -2.24
C ALA A 62 -10.16 6.64 -3.42
N ASP A 63 -9.11 7.46 -3.43
CA ASP A 63 -8.79 8.34 -4.58
C ASP A 63 -8.48 7.54 -5.85
N TRP A 64 -8.04 6.28 -5.69
CA TRP A 64 -7.75 5.38 -6.80
C TRP A 64 -8.99 4.56 -7.21
N GLY A 65 -10.17 4.87 -6.66
CA GLY A 65 -11.46 4.28 -7.02
C GLY A 65 -11.65 2.83 -6.57
N ASN A 66 -10.86 2.37 -5.59
CA ASN A 66 -10.90 0.99 -5.11
C ASN A 66 -11.44 0.92 -3.68
N GLY A 67 -12.03 -0.22 -3.29
CA GLY A 67 -12.37 -0.54 -1.89
C GLY A 67 -11.47 -1.67 -1.39
N VAL A 68 -11.04 -1.61 -0.12
CA VAL A 68 -10.16 -2.64 0.48
C VAL A 68 -10.97 -3.73 1.15
N HIS A 69 -10.65 -4.99 0.85
CA HIS A 69 -11.31 -6.14 1.49
C HIS A 69 -10.38 -6.97 2.37
N PHE A 70 -9.11 -7.11 1.99
CA PHE A 70 -8.14 -7.92 2.71
C PHE A 70 -6.71 -7.42 2.53
N VAL A 71 -5.82 -7.89 3.40
CA VAL A 71 -4.38 -7.66 3.33
C VAL A 71 -3.67 -8.99 3.14
N SER A 72 -2.64 -8.98 2.31
CA SER A 72 -1.68 -10.08 2.25
C SER A 72 -0.33 -9.62 2.79
N THR A 73 0.35 -10.53 3.48
CA THR A 73 1.69 -10.33 4.01
C THR A 73 2.69 -10.99 3.06
N PHE A 74 3.73 -10.24 2.70
CA PHE A 74 4.79 -10.65 1.82
C PHE A 74 6.15 -10.45 2.49
N ARG A 75 7.15 -11.18 2.02
CA ARG A 75 8.55 -10.96 2.38
C ARG A 75 9.37 -10.70 1.13
N LEU A 76 10.01 -9.54 1.05
CA LEU A 76 11.07 -9.27 0.10
C LEU A 76 12.33 -10.03 0.54
N LYS A 77 12.88 -10.86 -0.35
CA LYS A 77 14.11 -11.61 -0.08
C LYS A 77 15.29 -10.66 0.13
N ALA A 78 16.22 -11.09 0.99
CA ALA A 78 17.39 -10.31 1.36
C ALA A 78 18.21 -9.87 0.13
N GLY A 79 18.85 -8.70 0.24
CA GLY A 79 19.75 -8.18 -0.80
C GLY A 79 19.05 -7.56 -2.02
N HIS A 80 17.73 -7.64 -2.13
CA HIS A 80 17.01 -6.92 -3.19
C HIS A 80 16.73 -5.46 -2.81
N ALA A 81 16.88 -4.58 -3.80
CA ALA A 81 16.57 -3.16 -3.66
C ALA A 81 15.05 -2.92 -3.69
N TYR A 82 14.63 -1.91 -2.93
CA TYR A 82 13.28 -1.38 -2.92
C TYR A 82 13.30 0.14 -2.77
N PHE A 83 12.28 0.80 -3.29
CA PHE A 83 12.06 2.22 -3.13
C PHE A 83 11.09 2.44 -1.99
N VAL A 84 11.33 3.43 -1.14
CA VAL A 84 10.46 3.74 -0.01
C VAL A 84 10.29 5.24 0.15
N GLY A 85 9.07 5.69 0.41
CA GLY A 85 8.78 7.10 0.57
C GLY A 85 7.34 7.37 0.96
N PRO A 86 7.00 8.64 1.24
CA PRO A 86 5.63 9.04 1.55
C PRO A 86 4.71 8.82 0.35
N VAL A 87 3.51 8.31 0.61
CA VAL A 87 2.44 8.18 -0.39
C VAL A 87 2.03 9.57 -0.89
N ALA A 88 1.74 9.70 -2.18
CA ALA A 88 1.13 10.90 -2.75
C ALA A 88 -0.36 10.95 -2.42
N HIS A 89 -0.77 11.96 -1.64
CA HIS A 89 -2.17 12.22 -1.32
C HIS A 89 -2.72 13.38 -2.16
N GLY A 90 -4.04 13.37 -2.39
CA GLY A 90 -4.74 14.51 -2.96
C GLY A 90 -4.64 15.74 -2.07
N ALA A 91 -4.74 16.93 -2.65
CA ALA A 91 -4.58 18.20 -1.92
C ALA A 91 -5.62 18.43 -0.80
N GLN A 92 -6.70 17.64 -0.77
CA GLN A 92 -7.78 17.74 0.22
C GLN A 92 -7.71 16.63 1.30
N ASP A 93 -6.79 15.69 1.19
CA ASP A 93 -6.62 14.63 2.20
C ASP A 93 -5.76 15.16 3.36
N LEU A 94 -6.38 15.23 4.53
CA LEU A 94 -5.78 15.73 5.77
C LEU A 94 -5.18 14.60 6.63
N SER A 95 -5.21 13.36 6.15
CA SER A 95 -4.63 12.22 6.86
C SER A 95 -3.09 12.30 6.87
N ARG A 96 -2.47 11.66 7.86
CA ARG A 96 -1.00 11.53 7.89
C ARG A 96 -0.61 10.56 6.78
N PRO A 97 0.21 10.98 5.80
CA PRO A 97 0.53 10.14 4.65
C PRO A 97 1.25 8.87 5.08
N GLY A 98 0.79 7.72 4.56
CA GLY A 98 1.42 6.44 4.78
C GLY A 98 2.80 6.36 4.12
N THR A 99 3.51 5.27 4.40
CA THR A 99 4.73 4.92 3.66
C THR A 99 4.41 3.88 2.59
N GLN A 100 4.77 4.20 1.35
CA GLN A 100 4.73 3.28 0.23
C GLN A 100 6.10 2.65 0.03
N VAL A 101 6.09 1.36 -0.30
CA VAL A 101 7.24 0.62 -0.79
C VAL A 101 6.96 0.17 -2.21
N PHE A 102 7.93 0.36 -3.11
CA PHE A 102 7.88 -0.16 -4.47
C PHE A 102 9.05 -1.12 -4.70
N VAL A 103 8.74 -2.33 -5.16
CA VAL A 103 9.71 -3.32 -5.59
C VAL A 103 9.56 -3.48 -7.10
N HIS A 104 10.63 -3.23 -7.83
CA HIS A 104 10.61 -3.38 -9.29
C HIS A 104 10.48 -4.86 -9.68
N ALA A 105 9.77 -5.15 -10.77
CA ALA A 105 9.69 -6.48 -11.37
C ALA A 105 11.08 -7.08 -11.68
N PRO A 106 11.21 -8.42 -11.82
CA PRO A 106 10.18 -9.45 -11.59
C PRO A 106 9.91 -9.67 -10.09
N LEU A 107 8.63 -9.72 -9.70
CA LEU A 107 8.22 -9.83 -8.30
C LEU A 107 8.28 -11.26 -7.79
N GLU A 108 7.89 -12.21 -8.64
CA GLU A 108 7.88 -13.65 -8.40
C GLU A 108 9.26 -14.21 -8.02
N ILE A 109 10.33 -13.55 -8.42
CA ILE A 109 11.70 -13.92 -8.05
C ILE A 109 12.09 -13.30 -6.69
N LYS A 110 11.65 -12.07 -6.42
CA LYS A 110 12.14 -11.23 -5.31
C LYS A 110 11.28 -11.34 -4.05
N VAL A 111 10.00 -11.63 -4.20
CA VAL A 111 9.00 -11.53 -3.14
C VAL A 111 8.36 -12.89 -2.92
N ALA A 112 8.22 -13.29 -1.66
CA ALA A 112 7.47 -14.48 -1.25
C ALA A 112 6.17 -14.06 -0.56
N LEU A 113 5.07 -14.73 -0.89
CA LEU A 113 3.82 -14.60 -0.14
C LEU A 113 3.95 -15.38 1.18
N GLU A 114 3.83 -14.71 2.31
CA GLU A 114 3.85 -15.37 3.63
C GLU A 114 2.45 -15.71 4.13
N ARG A 115 1.49 -14.81 3.89
CA ARG A 115 0.11 -15.00 4.30
C ARG A 115 -0.83 -14.32 3.32
N SER A 116 -1.82 -15.07 2.85
CA SER A 116 -2.82 -14.59 1.91
C SER A 116 -4.09 -14.15 2.64
N ARG A 117 -4.71 -13.08 2.16
CA ARG A 117 -6.13 -12.76 2.40
C ARG A 117 -6.56 -12.68 3.86
N GLU A 118 -5.80 -11.93 4.65
CA GLU A 118 -6.23 -11.56 6.00
C GLU A 118 -7.34 -10.51 5.93
N VAL A 119 -8.53 -10.87 6.40
CA VAL A 119 -9.70 -9.97 6.40
C VAL A 119 -9.44 -8.79 7.33
N LEU A 120 -9.68 -7.57 6.83
CA LEU A 120 -9.60 -6.38 7.65
C LEU A 120 -10.88 -6.17 8.45
N ARG A 121 -10.72 -5.63 9.65
CA ARG A 121 -11.86 -5.15 10.43
C ARG A 121 -12.55 -4.04 9.65
N HIS A 122 -13.87 -4.14 9.50
CA HIS A 122 -14.69 -3.07 8.97
C HIS A 122 -15.05 -2.14 10.13
N ASP A 123 -14.64 -0.87 10.03
CA ASP A 123 -15.05 0.15 10.99
C ASP A 123 -16.47 0.59 10.65
N VAL A 124 -17.45 -0.09 11.23
CA VAL A 124 -18.85 0.26 11.05
C VAL A 124 -19.13 1.55 11.83
N THR A 125 -19.26 2.68 11.14
CA THR A 125 -19.95 3.84 11.74
C THR A 125 -21.39 3.84 11.26
N VAL A 126 -22.27 3.05 11.92
CA VAL A 126 -23.71 3.25 11.78
C VAL A 126 -24.07 4.49 12.59
N VAL A 127 -24.00 5.66 11.95
CA VAL A 127 -24.77 6.81 12.45
C VAL A 127 -26.16 6.69 11.83
N GLN A 128 -27.02 5.88 12.46
CA GLN A 128 -28.46 6.07 12.29
C GLN A 128 -28.81 7.43 12.90
N ARG A 129 -28.78 8.50 12.10
CA ARG A 129 -29.55 9.69 12.44
C ARG A 129 -31.02 9.32 12.30
N ALA A 130 -31.61 8.86 13.39
CA ALA A 130 -33.06 8.94 13.59
C ALA A 130 -33.44 10.41 13.70
N GLY A 131 -33.52 11.10 12.56
CA GLY A 131 -34.18 12.39 12.45
C GLY A 131 -35.68 12.16 12.60
N ARG A 132 -36.21 12.47 13.78
CA ARG A 132 -37.66 12.58 14.05
C ARG A 132 -38.28 13.56 13.05
N ALA A 133 -39.40 13.15 12.46
CA ALA A 133 -40.31 13.99 11.68
C ALA A 133 -40.92 15.12 12.52
#